data_AF-A0A3D3W2E8-F1
#
_entry.id   AF-A0A3D3W2E8-F1
#
_cell.length_a   1.000
_cell.length_b   1.000
_cell.length_c   1.000
_cell.angle_alpha   90.00
_cell.angle_beta   90.00
_cell.angle_gamma   90.00
#
_symmetry.space_group_name_H-M   'P 1'
#
loop_
_entity.id
_entity.type
_entity.pdbx_description
1 polymer ?
#
loop_
_entity_poly.entity_id
_entity_poly.type
_entity_poly.pdbx_seq_one_letter_code
_entity_poly.pdbx_strand_id
1 'polypeptide(L)'
;MKRLLLLLIGVAVSVGFLWYAMRDTDLGTVSSAFQTANYLTLPVLLLLLLAFYWLKSVRFAQLLEPGAPLTARQLFGPVMIGFAANNILPAHLGEFVRVFVVNRQHRVPAGTVLSSVVLERIFDIFAILALFGVGILMAPDMPDNYQRGALTFAAFAAGIVLIMGVYMVWTDWFVTTTARIAGLFPFVPKWLTEKL
;
A
#
# COMPACT_ATOMS: atom_id res chain seq x y z
N MET A 1 -5.30 -32.02 -12.23
CA MET A 1 -4.04 -32.62 -11.70
C MET A 1 -2.97 -31.58 -11.36
N LYS A 2 -2.57 -30.66 -12.27
CA LYS A 2 -1.55 -29.62 -11.98
C LYS A 2 -1.85 -28.74 -10.75
N ARG A 3 -3.11 -28.28 -10.57
CA ARG A 3 -3.52 -27.48 -9.40
C ARG A 3 -3.43 -28.25 -8.07
N LEU A 4 -3.82 -29.53 -8.07
CA LEU A 4 -3.75 -30.38 -6.88
C LEU A 4 -2.30 -30.63 -6.47
N LEU A 5 -1.43 -30.83 -7.46
CA LEU A 5 0.00 -31.03 -7.24
C LEU A 5 0.67 -29.78 -6.67
N LEU A 6 0.33 -28.58 -7.19
CA LEU A 6 0.79 -27.30 -6.62
C LEU A 6 0.29 -27.08 -5.18
N LEU A 7 -0.96 -27.42 -4.88
CA LEU A 7 -1.50 -27.35 -3.52
C LEU A 7 -0.79 -28.31 -2.57
N LEU A 8 -0.55 -29.55 -2.98
CA LEU A 8 0.16 -30.55 -2.16
C LEU A 8 1.61 -30.13 -1.90
N ILE A 9 2.30 -29.58 -2.91
CA ILE A 9 3.64 -29.02 -2.73
C ILE A 9 3.57 -27.83 -1.75
N GLY A 10 2.63 -26.91 -1.93
CA GLY A 10 2.45 -25.77 -1.04
C GLY A 10 2.21 -26.18 0.41
N VAL A 11 1.34 -27.17 0.63
CA VAL A 11 1.07 -27.72 1.97
C VAL A 11 2.32 -28.41 2.54
N ALA A 12 3.00 -29.25 1.75
CA ALA A 12 4.21 -29.93 2.21
C ALA A 12 5.32 -28.94 2.59
N VAL A 13 5.51 -27.88 1.80
CA VAL A 13 6.46 -26.81 2.07
C VAL A 13 6.06 -26.03 3.32
N SER A 14 4.80 -25.62 3.45
CA SER A 14 4.29 -24.91 4.63
C SER A 14 4.44 -25.73 5.91
N VAL A 15 4.07 -27.02 5.88
CA VAL A 15 4.22 -27.92 7.03
C VAL A 15 5.71 -28.15 7.35
N GLY A 16 6.55 -28.33 6.32
CA GLY A 16 7.99 -28.50 6.50
C GLY A 16 8.65 -27.29 7.17
N PHE A 17 8.32 -26.07 6.72
CA PHE A 17 8.82 -24.84 7.35
C PHE A 17 8.23 -24.59 8.74
N LEU A 18 6.95 -24.91 8.95
CA LEU A 18 6.34 -24.82 10.27
C LEU A 18 7.02 -25.76 11.27
N TRP A 19 7.26 -27.02 10.86
CA TRP A 19 8.03 -27.97 11.67
C TRP A 19 9.45 -27.46 11.91
N TYR A 20 10.14 -26.96 10.88
CA TYR A 20 11.48 -26.40 11.02
C TYR A 20 11.54 -25.24 12.00
N ALA A 21 10.54 -24.35 11.98
CA ALA A 21 10.44 -23.21 12.90
C ALA A 21 10.13 -23.66 14.35
N MET A 22 9.33 -24.72 14.51
CA MET A 22 8.89 -25.19 15.83
C MET A 22 9.81 -26.24 16.46
N ARG A 23 10.72 -26.86 15.70
CA ARG A 23 11.53 -28.01 16.18
C ARG A 23 12.35 -27.71 17.43
N ASP A 24 12.79 -26.46 17.58
CA ASP A 24 13.63 -25.98 18.70
C ASP A 24 12.79 -25.23 19.76
N THR A 25 11.46 -25.17 19.59
CA THR A 25 10.55 -24.43 20.48
C THR A 25 9.84 -25.37 21.45
N ASP A 26 9.97 -25.10 22.75
CA ASP A 26 9.18 -25.80 23.77
C ASP A 26 7.71 -25.34 23.73
N LEU A 27 6.81 -26.28 23.44
CA LEU A 27 5.36 -26.05 23.41
C LEU A 27 4.81 -25.59 24.78
N GLY A 28 5.45 -25.99 25.88
CA GLY A 28 5.11 -25.52 27.22
C GLY A 28 5.31 -24.01 27.37
N THR A 29 6.45 -23.51 26.88
CA THR A 29 6.75 -22.08 26.83
C THR A 29 5.74 -21.30 25.98
N VAL A 30 5.33 -21.84 24.83
CA VAL A 30 4.29 -21.23 23.98
C VAL A 30 2.96 -21.13 24.71
N SER A 31 2.51 -22.22 25.35
CA SER A 31 1.25 -22.24 26.11
C SER A 31 1.29 -21.26 27.29
N SER A 32 2.41 -21.22 28.03
CA SER A 32 2.59 -20.27 29.13
C SER A 32 2.54 -18.84 28.62
N ALA A 33 3.15 -18.54 27.48
CA ALA A 33 3.13 -17.20 26.89
C ALA A 33 1.71 -16.72 26.56
N PHE A 34 0.83 -17.62 26.08
CA PHE A 34 -0.59 -17.27 25.90
C PHE A 34 -1.27 -16.99 27.24
N GLN A 35 -1.04 -17.82 28.27
CA GLN A 35 -1.68 -17.65 29.58
C GLN A 35 -1.22 -16.37 30.32
N THR A 36 0.04 -15.98 30.16
CA THR A 36 0.61 -14.79 30.81
C THR A 36 0.53 -13.53 29.93
N ALA A 37 -0.02 -13.62 28.72
CA ALA A 37 -0.13 -12.49 27.81
C ALA A 37 -1.05 -11.40 28.39
N ASN A 38 -0.63 -10.15 28.26
CA ASN A 38 -1.49 -9.02 28.62
C ASN A 38 -2.49 -8.75 27.49
N TYR A 39 -3.68 -9.33 27.59
CA TYR A 39 -4.76 -9.16 26.61
C TYR A 39 -5.33 -7.73 26.53
N LEU A 40 -5.02 -6.84 27.47
CA LEU A 40 -5.41 -5.43 27.38
C LEU A 40 -4.72 -4.70 26.23
N THR A 41 -3.67 -5.26 25.64
CA THR A 41 -3.04 -4.72 24.43
C THR A 41 -3.84 -5.02 23.16
N LEU A 42 -4.73 -6.03 23.17
CA LEU A 42 -5.52 -6.40 21.99
C LEU A 42 -6.45 -5.29 21.51
N PRO A 43 -7.26 -4.62 22.37
CA PRO A 43 -8.07 -3.49 21.93
C PRO A 43 -7.24 -2.37 21.30
N VAL A 44 -6.07 -2.06 21.89
CA VAL A 44 -5.16 -1.03 21.35
C VAL A 44 -4.65 -1.44 19.97
N LEU A 45 -4.22 -2.69 19.81
CA LEU A 45 -3.79 -3.24 18.51
C LEU A 45 -4.92 -3.16 17.47
N LEU A 46 -6.14 -3.57 17.82
CA LEU A 46 -7.29 -3.54 16.92
C LEU A 46 -7.66 -2.11 16.52
N LEU A 47 -7.59 -1.15 17.45
CA LEU A 47 -7.83 0.26 17.16
C LEU A 47 -6.75 0.83 16.22
N LEU A 48 -5.48 0.51 16.46
CA LEU A 48 -4.39 0.91 15.57
C LEU A 48 -4.53 0.30 14.18
N LEU A 49 -4.94 -0.97 14.10
CA LEU A 49 -5.17 -1.65 12.83
C LEU A 49 -6.34 -1.03 12.06
N LEU A 50 -7.44 -0.71 12.76
CA LEU A 50 -8.59 -0.02 12.18
C LEU A 50 -8.18 1.38 11.67
N ALA A 51 -7.42 2.13 12.47
CA ALA A 51 -6.91 3.44 12.09
C ALA A 51 -5.97 3.36 10.88
N PHE A 52 -5.08 2.36 10.84
CA PHE A 52 -4.19 2.10 9.71
C PHE A 52 -4.98 1.88 8.41
N TYR A 53 -5.99 1.02 8.46
CA TYR A 53 -6.83 0.70 7.32
C TYR A 53 -7.72 1.87 6.87
N TRP A 54 -8.20 2.66 7.83
CA TRP A 54 -8.91 3.90 7.53
C TRP A 54 -8.02 4.94 6.85
N LEU A 55 -6.79 5.12 7.35
CA LEU A 55 -5.83 6.03 6.73
C LEU A 55 -5.50 5.59 5.30
N LYS A 56 -5.39 4.28 5.05
CA LYS A 56 -5.24 3.76 3.69
C LYS A 56 -6.45 4.08 2.80
N SER A 57 -7.68 4.05 3.31
CA SER A 57 -8.85 4.42 2.50
C SER A 57 -8.91 5.91 2.22
N VAL A 58 -8.47 6.76 3.15
CA VAL A 58 -8.30 8.21 2.93
C VAL A 58 -7.27 8.48 1.82
N ARG A 59 -6.07 7.89 1.93
CA ARG A 59 -5.03 8.04 0.91
C ARG A 59 -5.51 7.56 -0.46
N PHE A 60 -6.22 6.44 -0.49
CA PHE A 60 -6.75 5.88 -1.73
C PHE A 60 -7.84 6.77 -2.35
N ALA A 61 -8.67 7.43 -1.53
CA ALA A 61 -9.63 8.44 -2.00
C ALA A 61 -8.93 9.60 -2.71
N GLN A 62 -7.87 10.14 -2.11
CA GLN A 62 -7.09 11.24 -2.69
C GLN A 62 -6.43 10.85 -4.02
N LEU A 63 -5.86 9.64 -4.10
CA LEU A 63 -5.27 9.13 -5.35
C LEU A 63 -6.29 8.87 -6.46
N LEU A 64 -7.56 8.69 -6.12
CA LEU A 64 -8.64 8.43 -7.06
C LEU A 64 -9.39 9.72 -7.44
N GLU A 65 -9.27 10.79 -6.66
CA GLU A 65 -9.98 12.06 -6.80
C GLU A 65 -10.00 12.63 -8.23
N PRO A 66 -8.87 12.66 -8.99
CA PRO A 66 -8.88 13.20 -10.35
C PRO A 66 -9.72 12.39 -11.34
N GLY A 67 -9.93 11.10 -11.08
CA GLY A 67 -10.66 10.20 -11.96
C GLY A 67 -12.05 9.81 -11.46
N ALA A 68 -12.27 9.85 -10.15
CA ALA A 68 -13.55 9.64 -9.49
C ALA A 68 -13.50 10.15 -8.04
N PRO A 69 -14.19 11.27 -7.71
CA PRO A 69 -14.21 11.80 -6.36
C PRO A 69 -15.09 10.93 -5.46
N LEU A 70 -14.45 9.97 -4.78
CA LEU A 70 -15.08 9.09 -3.79
C LEU A 70 -14.55 9.39 -2.40
N THR A 71 -15.41 9.27 -1.39
CA THR A 71 -15.00 9.50 0.00
C THR A 71 -14.29 8.27 0.59
N ALA A 72 -13.44 8.50 1.58
CA ALA A 72 -12.76 7.42 2.33
C ALA A 72 -13.74 6.39 2.92
N ARG A 73 -14.94 6.84 3.32
CA ARG A 73 -16.01 5.97 3.84
C ARG A 73 -16.56 5.01 2.78
N GLN A 74 -16.75 5.50 1.56
CA GLN A 74 -17.20 4.69 0.42
C GLN A 74 -16.15 3.68 -0.03
N LEU A 75 -14.86 4.00 0.15
CA LEU A 75 -13.73 3.16 -0.24
C LEU A 75 -13.25 2.22 0.86
N PHE A 76 -13.60 2.45 2.11
CA PHE A 76 -13.18 1.60 3.24
C PHE A 76 -13.57 0.13 3.04
N GLY A 77 -14.83 -0.15 2.68
CA GLY A 77 -15.30 -1.51 2.39
C GLY A 77 -14.52 -2.21 1.27
N PRO A 78 -14.42 -1.63 0.07
CA PRO A 78 -13.59 -2.17 -1.02
C PRO A 78 -12.13 -2.40 -0.64
N VAL A 79 -11.54 -1.48 0.14
CA VAL A 79 -10.16 -1.62 0.64
C VAL A 79 -10.06 -2.83 1.57
N MET A 80 -11.00 -3.02 2.49
CA MET A 80 -11.02 -4.18 3.40
C MET A 80 -11.23 -5.50 2.68
N ILE A 81 -12.10 -5.55 1.68
CA ILE A 81 -12.28 -6.75 0.86
C ILE A 81 -10.99 -7.08 0.10
N GLY A 82 -10.32 -6.07 -0.46
CA GLY A 82 -9.04 -6.27 -1.14
C GLY A 82 -7.95 -6.81 -0.22
N PHE A 83 -7.84 -6.27 1.00
CA PHE A 83 -6.89 -6.76 2.00
C PHE A 83 -7.24 -8.16 2.49
N ALA A 84 -8.50 -8.46 2.76
CA ALA A 84 -8.93 -9.81 3.10
C ALA A 84 -8.59 -10.81 1.98
N ALA A 85 -8.84 -10.43 0.73
CA ALA A 85 -8.48 -11.25 -0.42
C ALA A 85 -6.96 -11.45 -0.56
N ASN A 86 -6.13 -10.45 -0.24
CA ASN A 86 -4.67 -10.60 -0.23
C ASN A 86 -4.15 -11.60 0.82
N ASN A 87 -4.89 -11.82 1.91
CA ASN A 87 -4.51 -12.82 2.91
C ASN A 87 -4.83 -14.26 2.46
N ILE A 88 -5.75 -14.43 1.51
CA ILE A 88 -6.23 -15.74 1.05
C ILE A 88 -5.63 -16.10 -0.32
N LEU A 89 -5.54 -15.11 -1.21
CA LEU A 89 -5.12 -15.31 -2.59
C LEU A 89 -3.59 -15.19 -2.73
N PRO A 90 -2.93 -16.09 -3.47
CA PRO A 90 -1.52 -15.97 -3.75
C PRO A 90 -1.22 -14.74 -4.63
N ALA A 91 0.04 -14.31 -4.65
CA ALA A 91 0.56 -13.25 -5.53
C ALA A 91 -0.15 -11.88 -5.42
N HIS A 92 -0.66 -11.53 -4.23
CA HIS A 92 -1.29 -10.22 -3.96
C HIS A 92 -2.46 -9.90 -4.90
N LEU A 93 -3.19 -10.93 -5.35
CA LEU A 93 -4.31 -10.78 -6.27
C LEU A 93 -5.52 -10.03 -5.67
N GLY A 94 -5.55 -9.86 -4.35
CA GLY A 94 -6.58 -9.06 -3.65
C GLY A 94 -6.58 -7.59 -4.07
N GLU A 95 -5.51 -7.07 -4.66
CA GLU A 95 -5.51 -5.73 -5.25
C GLU A 95 -6.42 -5.63 -6.48
N PHE A 96 -6.46 -6.68 -7.31
CA PHE A 96 -7.41 -6.77 -8.42
C PHE A 96 -8.83 -6.96 -7.91
N VAL A 97 -9.00 -7.66 -6.79
CA VAL A 97 -10.31 -7.76 -6.13
C VAL A 97 -10.78 -6.38 -5.68
N ARG A 98 -9.91 -5.54 -5.09
CA ARG A 98 -10.24 -4.14 -4.75
C ARG A 98 -10.69 -3.37 -5.99
N VAL A 99 -9.96 -3.45 -7.10
CA VAL A 99 -10.31 -2.78 -8.37
C VAL A 99 -11.69 -3.22 -8.86
N PHE A 100 -11.95 -4.53 -8.85
CA PHE A 100 -13.22 -5.10 -9.25
C PHE A 100 -14.38 -4.63 -8.36
N VAL A 101 -14.19 -4.63 -7.04
CA VAL A 101 -15.23 -4.22 -6.08
C VAL A 101 -15.55 -2.72 -6.21
N VAL A 102 -14.53 -1.87 -6.35
CA VAL A 102 -14.73 -0.42 -6.57
C VAL A 102 -15.48 -0.17 -7.86
N ASN A 103 -15.10 -0.82 -8.97
CA ASN A 103 -15.81 -0.73 -10.24
C ASN A 103 -17.28 -1.17 -10.07
N ARG A 104 -17.51 -2.32 -9.42
CA ARG A 104 -18.86 -2.87 -9.26
C ARG A 104 -19.77 -1.99 -8.40
N GLN A 105 -19.25 -1.41 -7.32
CA GLN A 105 -20.04 -0.62 -6.37
C GLN A 105 -20.22 0.83 -6.80
N HIS A 106 -19.18 1.45 -7.36
CA HIS A 106 -19.14 2.89 -7.64
C HIS A 106 -19.10 3.23 -9.14
N ARG A 107 -19.15 2.21 -10.01
CA ARG A 107 -19.12 2.34 -11.49
C ARG A 107 -17.93 3.11 -12.04
N VAL A 108 -16.82 3.14 -11.29
CA VAL A 108 -15.57 3.75 -11.73
C VAL A 108 -14.88 2.81 -12.73
N PRO A 109 -14.36 3.31 -13.87
CA PRO A 109 -13.63 2.49 -14.82
C PRO A 109 -12.47 1.76 -14.15
N ALA A 110 -12.34 0.44 -14.39
CA ALA A 110 -11.30 -0.38 -13.77
C ALA A 110 -9.88 0.16 -14.06
N GLY A 111 -9.66 0.73 -15.24
CA GLY A 111 -8.38 1.35 -15.61
C GLY A 111 -7.99 2.49 -14.68
N THR A 112 -8.93 3.39 -14.35
CA THR A 112 -8.73 4.50 -13.42
C THR A 112 -8.38 4.01 -12.02
N VAL A 113 -9.12 3.01 -11.52
CA VAL A 113 -8.84 2.45 -10.19
C VAL A 113 -7.48 1.75 -10.19
N LEU A 114 -7.17 0.98 -11.24
CA LEU A 114 -5.90 0.26 -11.37
C LEU A 114 -4.70 1.21 -11.46
N SER A 115 -4.80 2.31 -12.21
CA SER A 115 -3.74 3.32 -12.26
C SER A 115 -3.47 3.94 -10.89
N SER A 116 -4.52 4.24 -10.12
CA SER A 116 -4.36 4.74 -8.75
C SER A 116 -3.74 3.69 -7.83
N VAL A 117 -4.07 2.40 -8.00
CA VAL A 117 -3.42 1.29 -7.26
C VAL A 117 -1.94 1.19 -7.61
N VAL A 118 -1.57 1.21 -8.90
CA VAL A 118 -0.17 1.12 -9.32
C VAL A 118 0.63 2.30 -8.76
N LEU A 119 0.08 3.50 -8.85
CA LEU A 119 0.69 4.69 -8.27
C LEU A 119 0.88 4.54 -6.76
N GLU A 120 -0.12 4.05 -6.04
CA GLU A 120 -0.03 3.71 -4.61
C GLU A 120 1.14 2.76 -4.32
N ARG A 121 1.37 1.74 -5.17
CA ARG A 121 2.47 0.78 -4.99
C ARG A 121 3.83 1.39 -5.21
N ILE A 122 3.96 2.26 -6.20
CA ILE A 122 5.20 2.99 -6.45
C ILE A 122 5.56 3.82 -5.22
N PHE A 123 4.59 4.54 -4.64
CA PHE A 123 4.77 5.26 -3.38
C PHE A 123 5.17 4.35 -2.21
N ASP A 124 4.47 3.23 -2.03
CA ASP A 124 4.77 2.28 -0.96
C ASP A 124 6.19 1.71 -1.08
N ILE A 125 6.65 1.37 -2.29
CA ILE A 125 8.01 0.86 -2.54
C ILE A 125 9.06 1.92 -2.15
N PHE A 126 8.91 3.16 -2.62
CA PHE A 126 9.87 4.21 -2.28
C PHE A 126 9.86 4.55 -0.79
N ALA A 127 8.69 4.55 -0.15
CA ALA A 127 8.58 4.75 1.30
C ALA A 127 9.28 3.62 2.07
N ILE A 128 9.07 2.36 1.68
CA ILE A 128 9.74 1.21 2.30
C ILE A 128 11.26 1.30 2.11
N LEU A 129 11.74 1.66 0.91
CA LEU A 129 13.17 1.83 0.65
C LEU A 129 13.78 2.95 1.50
N ALA A 130 13.08 4.08 1.64
CA ALA A 130 13.52 5.19 2.49
C ALA A 130 13.58 4.77 3.97
N LEU A 131 12.53 4.12 4.48
CA LEU A 131 12.48 3.61 5.85
C LEU A 131 13.54 2.55 6.12
N PHE A 132 13.79 1.66 5.14
CA PHE A 132 14.83 0.65 5.23
C PHE A 132 16.22 1.29 5.33
N GLY A 133 16.48 2.30 4.51
CA GLY A 133 17.74 3.05 4.58
C GLY A 133 17.93 3.78 5.91
N VAL A 134 16.88 4.41 6.45
CA VAL A 134 16.91 4.98 7.82
C VAL A 134 17.16 3.90 8.87
N GLY A 135 16.55 2.72 8.73
CA GLY A 135 16.74 1.59 9.63
C GLY A 135 18.20 1.12 9.69
N ILE A 136 18.89 1.07 8.54
CA ILE A 136 20.32 0.73 8.48
C ILE A 136 21.17 1.79 9.20
N LEU A 137 20.83 3.07 9.08
CA LEU A 137 21.57 4.14 9.76
C LEU A 137 21.45 4.08 11.29
N MET A 138 20.35 3.54 11.80
CA MET A 138 20.13 3.35 13.24
C MET A 138 20.60 1.98 13.75
N ALA A 139 21.06 1.10 12.87
CA ALA A 139 21.53 -0.23 13.24
C ALA A 139 22.95 -0.15 13.86
N PRO A 140 23.17 -0.70 15.06
CA PRO A 140 24.50 -0.78 15.66
C PRO A 140 25.45 -1.64 14.82
N ASP A 141 26.74 -1.31 14.83
CA ASP A 141 27.85 -2.10 14.26
C ASP A 141 27.78 -2.40 12.74
N MET A 142 27.07 -1.56 11.97
CA MET A 142 26.97 -1.72 10.52
C MET A 142 28.24 -1.21 9.81
N PRO A 143 28.88 -1.96 8.89
CA PRO A 143 30.10 -1.50 8.23
C PRO A 143 29.87 -0.24 7.36
N ASP A 144 30.82 0.68 7.34
CA ASP A 144 30.72 2.00 6.68
C ASP A 144 30.28 1.96 5.21
N ASN A 145 30.68 0.92 4.47
CA ASN A 145 30.29 0.74 3.07
C ASN A 145 28.78 0.53 2.91
N TYR A 146 28.16 -0.22 3.82
CA TYR A 146 26.72 -0.43 3.83
C TYR A 146 25.97 0.80 4.33
N GLN A 147 26.53 1.55 5.29
CA GLN A 147 25.94 2.81 5.76
C GLN A 147 25.92 3.87 4.65
N ARG A 148 27.02 4.05 3.91
CA ARG A 148 27.08 5.00 2.79
C ARG A 148 26.16 4.60 1.64
N GLY A 149 26.10 3.30 1.31
CA GLY A 149 25.13 2.79 0.33
C GLY A 149 23.69 3.00 0.78
N ALA A 150 23.37 2.70 2.04
CA ALA A 150 22.03 2.92 2.58
C ALA A 150 21.66 4.40 2.59
N LEU A 151 22.59 5.30 2.94
CA LEU A 151 22.36 6.75 2.95
C LEU A 151 22.05 7.28 1.55
N THR A 152 22.81 6.89 0.52
CA THR A 152 22.58 7.36 -0.85
C THR A 152 21.26 6.84 -1.40
N PHE A 153 20.93 5.57 -1.15
CA PHE A 153 19.64 5.00 -1.53
C PHE A 153 18.47 5.61 -0.76
N ALA A 154 18.62 5.84 0.55
CA ALA A 154 17.61 6.48 1.38
C ALA A 154 17.33 7.92 0.93
N ALA A 155 18.38 8.70 0.69
CA ALA A 155 18.27 10.08 0.24
C ALA A 155 17.62 10.16 -1.15
N PHE A 156 17.97 9.26 -2.06
CA PHE A 156 17.34 9.18 -3.38
C PHE A 156 15.85 8.80 -3.29
N ALA A 157 15.52 7.76 -2.53
CA ALA A 157 14.13 7.33 -2.32
C ALA A 157 13.30 8.42 -1.63
N ALA A 158 13.85 9.07 -0.58
CA ALA A 158 13.21 10.20 0.09
C ALA A 158 13.01 11.39 -0.85
N GLY A 159 13.99 11.68 -1.72
CA GLY A 159 13.87 12.70 -2.77
C GLY A 159 12.74 12.40 -3.74
N ILE A 160 12.58 11.14 -4.18
CA ILE A 160 11.47 10.72 -5.03
C ILE A 160 10.13 10.86 -4.30
N VAL A 161 10.04 10.40 -3.04
CA VAL A 161 8.82 10.55 -2.23
C VAL A 161 8.46 12.03 -2.05
N LEU A 162 9.45 12.90 -1.82
CA LEU A 162 9.26 14.35 -1.73
C LEU A 162 8.77 14.94 -3.05
N ILE A 163 9.43 14.63 -4.17
CA ILE A 163 9.04 15.11 -5.50
C ILE A 163 7.63 14.66 -5.84
N MET A 164 7.30 13.39 -5.56
CA MET A 164 5.98 12.85 -5.84
C MET A 164 4.91 13.38 -4.88
N GLY A 165 5.25 13.60 -3.61
CA GLY A 165 4.38 14.26 -2.62
C GLY A 165 4.10 15.71 -2.97
N VAL A 166 5.14 16.45 -3.42
CA VAL A 166 5.01 17.80 -3.97
C VAL A 166 4.17 17.76 -5.23
N TYR A 167 4.42 16.83 -6.15
CA TYR A 167 3.60 16.66 -7.36
C TYR A 167 2.13 16.45 -7.00
N MET A 168 1.81 15.56 -6.05
CA MET A 168 0.43 15.33 -5.59
C MET A 168 -0.21 16.59 -4.97
N VAL A 169 0.53 17.32 -4.13
CA VAL A 169 0.02 18.55 -3.48
C VAL A 169 -0.10 19.71 -4.49
N TRP A 170 0.75 19.75 -5.50
CA TRP A 170 0.75 20.78 -6.54
C TRP A 170 -0.10 20.43 -7.76
N THR A 171 -0.60 19.20 -7.92
CA THR A 171 -1.44 18.83 -9.07
C THR A 171 -2.67 19.72 -9.16
N ASP A 172 -3.36 19.99 -8.05
CA ASP A 172 -4.55 20.84 -8.04
C ASP A 172 -4.22 22.29 -8.43
N TRP A 173 -3.11 22.84 -7.92
CA TRP A 173 -2.67 24.19 -8.26
C TRP A 173 -2.15 24.29 -9.70
N PHE A 174 -1.42 23.28 -10.17
CA PHE A 174 -0.85 23.22 -11.52
C PHE A 174 -1.94 23.04 -12.58
N VAL A 175 -2.91 22.15 -12.34
CA VAL A 175 -4.06 21.92 -13.21
C VAL A 175 -4.96 23.16 -13.26
N THR A 176 -5.25 23.79 -12.11
CA THR A 176 -6.07 25.03 -12.09
C THR A 176 -5.36 26.24 -12.69
N THR A 177 -4.03 26.35 -12.56
CA THR A 177 -3.24 27.45 -13.15
C THR A 177 -3.09 27.27 -14.66
N THR A 178 -2.83 26.05 -15.12
CA THR A 178 -2.81 25.74 -16.57
C THR A 178 -4.18 25.91 -17.20
N ALA A 179 -5.28 25.54 -16.53
CA ALA A 179 -6.65 25.81 -16.99
C ALA A 179 -6.96 27.33 -17.05
N ARG A 180 -6.52 28.12 -16.07
CA ARG A 180 -6.67 29.59 -16.08
C ARG A 180 -5.85 30.27 -17.17
N ILE A 181 -4.62 29.82 -17.40
CA ILE A 181 -3.76 30.34 -18.47
C ILE A 181 -4.29 29.92 -19.85
N ALA A 182 -4.74 28.68 -20.01
CA ALA A 182 -5.37 28.20 -21.24
C ALA A 182 -6.68 28.96 -21.55
N GLY A 183 -7.47 29.30 -20.53
CA GLY A 183 -8.67 30.14 -20.67
C GLY A 183 -8.41 31.61 -21.01
N LEU A 184 -7.18 32.11 -20.82
CA LEU A 184 -6.77 33.45 -21.22
C LEU A 184 -6.44 33.55 -22.72
N PHE A 185 -6.19 32.43 -23.39
CA PHE A 185 -5.89 32.40 -24.83
C PHE A 185 -7.14 32.01 -25.65
N PRO A 186 -7.64 32.90 -26.54
CA PRO A 186 -8.84 32.65 -27.35
C PRO A 186 -8.68 31.55 -28.42
N PHE A 187 -7.49 30.95 -28.53
CA PHE A 187 -7.13 29.91 -29.51
C PHE A 187 -7.21 28.48 -28.94
N VAL A 188 -7.48 28.32 -27.64
CA VAL A 188 -7.60 27.00 -27.01
C VAL A 188 -9.04 26.48 -27.20
N PRO A 189 -9.23 25.35 -27.92
CA PRO A 189 -10.56 24.84 -28.18
C PRO A 189 -11.18 24.29 -26.89
N LYS A 190 -12.45 24.67 -26.63
CA LYS A 190 -13.13 24.48 -25.33
C LYS A 190 -13.19 23.03 -24.82
N TRP A 191 -13.08 22.04 -25.69
CA TRP A 191 -13.06 20.62 -25.32
C TRP A 191 -11.81 20.18 -24.52
N LEU A 192 -10.73 20.97 -24.57
CA LEU A 192 -9.51 20.75 -23.79
C LEU A 192 -9.62 21.35 -22.38
N THR A 193 -10.30 22.48 -22.23
CA THR A 193 -10.58 23.12 -20.93
C THR A 193 -11.68 22.42 -20.12
N GLU A 194 -12.55 21.61 -20.75
CA GLU A 194 -13.55 20.79 -20.05
C GLU A 194 -13.01 19.44 -19.56
N LYS A 195 -11.81 19.03 -20.00
CA LYS A 195 -11.18 17.74 -19.68
C LYS A 195 -9.97 17.85 -18.74
N LEU A 196 -9.51 19.08 -18.48
CA LEU A 196 -8.46 19.44 -17.51
C LEU A 196 -9.11 19.82 -16.19
#